data_AF-A0A9D8AM13-F1
#
_entry.id   AF-A0A9D8AM13-F1
#
_cell.length_a   1.000
_cell.length_b   1.000
_cell.length_c   1.000
_cell.angle_alpha   90.00
_cell.angle_beta   90.00
_cell.angle_gamma   90.00
#
_symmetry.space_group_name_H-M   'P 1'
#
loop_
_entity.id
_entity.type
_entity.pdbx_description
1 polymer ?
#
loop_
_entity_poly.entity_id
_entity_poly.type
_entity_poly.pdbx_seq_one_letter_code
_entity_poly.pdbx_strand_id
1 'polypeptide(L)'
;MNNTSFQLPARPKKRFLSDREWAHKHFAEISKQFPNQWVAVYNKKIISANINGSEVEKTTSKKLGHQDFFIFFAEKGIHVY
;
A
#
# COMPACT_ATOMS: atom_id res chain seq x y z
N MET A 1 -6.07 38.11 -10.13
CA MET A 1 -6.25 37.17 -9.00
C MET A 1 -6.65 35.83 -9.60
N ASN A 2 -5.77 34.83 -9.59
CA ASN A 2 -6.09 33.53 -10.19
C ASN A 2 -6.88 32.71 -9.16
N ASN A 3 -8.16 32.47 -9.46
CA ASN A 3 -9.02 31.58 -8.69
C ASN A 3 -8.62 30.13 -9.01
N THR A 4 -7.66 29.58 -8.28
CA THR A 4 -7.36 28.15 -8.32
C THR A 4 -8.43 27.41 -7.53
N SER A 5 -9.47 26.91 -8.21
CA SER A 5 -10.46 26.05 -7.58
C SER A 5 -9.78 24.76 -7.10
N PHE A 6 -9.70 24.55 -5.78
CA PHE A 6 -9.27 23.28 -5.21
C PHE A 6 -10.28 22.19 -5.60
N GLN A 7 -9.98 21.41 -6.62
CA GLN A 7 -10.71 20.18 -6.90
C GLN A 7 -10.31 19.13 -5.88
N LEU A 8 -11.29 18.62 -5.13
CA LEU A 8 -11.06 17.50 -4.23
C LEU A 8 -10.64 16.27 -5.04
N PRO A 9 -9.69 15.46 -4.54
CA PRO A 9 -9.31 14.23 -5.21
C PRO A 9 -10.51 13.30 -5.34
N ALA A 10 -10.58 12.56 -6.44
CA ALA A 10 -11.61 11.57 -6.65
C ALA A 10 -11.66 10.59 -5.47
N ARG A 11 -12.88 10.18 -5.08
CA ARG A 11 -13.05 9.16 -4.03
C ARG A 11 -12.27 7.89 -4.40
N PRO A 12 -11.60 7.24 -3.44
CA PRO A 12 -10.88 6.01 -3.71
C PRO A 12 -11.84 4.93 -4.23
N LYS A 13 -11.36 4.14 -5.19
CA LYS A 13 -12.15 3.04 -5.77
C LYS A 13 -12.54 2.03 -4.68
N LYS A 14 -13.72 1.41 -4.79
CA LYS A 14 -14.19 0.38 -3.84
C LYS A 14 -13.17 -0.75 -3.65
N ARG A 15 -12.46 -1.15 -4.71
CA ARG A 15 -11.37 -2.14 -4.65
C ARG A 15 -10.27 -1.70 -3.68
N PHE A 16 -9.79 -0.47 -3.80
CA PHE A 16 -8.72 0.05 -2.95
C PHE A 16 -9.10 0.00 -1.47
N LEU A 17 -10.35 0.37 -1.15
CA LEU A 17 -10.88 0.26 0.21
C LEU A 17 -10.90 -1.20 0.68
N SER A 18 -11.36 -2.12 -0.17
CA SER A 18 -11.36 -3.55 0.15
C SER A 18 -9.95 -4.12 0.34
N ASP A 19 -8.96 -3.66 -0.43
CA ASP A 19 -7.56 -4.09 -0.31
C ASP A 19 -6.95 -3.58 1.00
N ARG A 20 -7.26 -2.33 1.38
CA ARG A 20 -6.88 -1.76 2.67
C ARG A 20 -7.46 -2.55 3.84
N GLU A 21 -8.77 -2.84 3.81
CA GLU A 21 -9.43 -3.60 4.87
C GLU A 21 -8.86 -5.02 5.00
N TRP A 22 -8.57 -5.66 3.87
CA TRP A 22 -7.92 -6.97 3.86
C TRP A 22 -6.51 -6.90 4.45
N ALA A 23 -5.68 -5.94 4.01
CA ALA A 23 -4.32 -5.77 4.52
C ALA A 23 -4.30 -5.50 6.02
N HIS A 24 -5.26 -4.72 6.53
CA HIS A 24 -5.41 -4.48 7.96
C HIS A 24 -5.76 -5.75 8.75
N LYS A 25 -6.71 -6.57 8.25
CA LYS A 25 -7.06 -7.86 8.89
C LYS A 25 -5.89 -8.85 8.92
N HIS A 26 -5.00 -8.78 7.93
CA HIS A 26 -3.85 -9.66 7.81
C HIS A 26 -2.53 -9.00 8.25
N PHE A 27 -2.58 -7.82 8.87
CA PHE A 27 -1.39 -7.00 9.14
C PHE A 27 -0.33 -7.75 9.94
N ALA A 28 -0.72 -8.44 11.02
CA ALA A 28 0.22 -9.19 11.86
C ALA A 28 0.98 -10.28 11.08
N GLU A 29 0.28 -11.02 10.22
CA GLU A 29 0.90 -12.06 9.38
C GLU A 29 1.80 -11.45 8.30
N ILE A 30 1.39 -10.32 7.73
CA ILE A 30 2.18 -9.61 6.73
C ILE A 30 3.45 -9.02 7.37
N SER A 31 3.36 -8.38 8.54
CA SER A 31 4.52 -7.88 9.29
C SER A 31 5.45 -8.98 9.79
N LYS A 32 4.94 -10.21 9.99
CA LYS A 32 5.78 -11.37 10.30
C LYS A 32 6.57 -11.86 9.08
N GLN A 33 5.97 -11.84 7.89
CA GLN A 33 6.60 -12.29 6.64
C GLN A 33 7.50 -11.21 6.00
N PHE A 34 7.11 -9.95 6.07
CA PHE A 34 7.77 -8.79 5.47
C PHE A 34 8.08 -7.72 6.53
N PRO A 35 8.86 -8.05 7.58
CA PRO A 35 9.10 -7.14 8.68
C PRO A 35 9.82 -5.88 8.21
N ASN A 36 9.28 -4.72 8.56
CA ASN A 36 9.84 -3.40 8.28
C ASN A 36 10.07 -3.16 6.77
N GLN A 37 9.15 -3.65 5.95
CA GLN A 37 9.15 -3.44 4.51
C GLN A 37 7.87 -2.73 4.06
N TRP A 38 7.97 -2.01 2.95
CA TRP A 38 6.81 -1.57 2.19
C TRP A 38 6.21 -2.77 1.48
N VAL A 39 4.88 -2.86 1.49
CA VAL A 39 4.12 -3.97 0.89
C VAL A 39 3.02 -3.40 0.02
N ALA A 40 3.00 -3.80 -1.24
CA ALA A 40 1.92 -3.50 -2.18
C ALA A 40 0.89 -4.62 -2.24
N VAL A 41 -0.37 -4.26 -2.12
CA VAL A 41 -1.53 -5.15 -2.20
C VAL A 41 -2.44 -4.73 -3.35
N TYR A 42 -2.89 -5.73 -4.10
CA TYR A 42 -3.88 -5.56 -5.15
C TYR A 42 -4.77 -6.79 -5.24
N ASN A 43 -6.10 -6.61 -5.27
CA ASN A 43 -7.07 -7.70 -5.27
C ASN A 43 -6.80 -8.71 -4.13
N LYS A 44 -6.54 -8.20 -2.91
CA LYS A 44 -6.27 -8.99 -1.70
C LYS A 44 -5.06 -9.93 -1.81
N LYS A 45 -4.08 -9.56 -2.65
CA LYS A 45 -2.83 -10.30 -2.82
C LYS A 45 -1.63 -9.37 -2.72
N ILE A 46 -0.55 -9.85 -2.14
CA ILE A 46 0.73 -9.14 -2.11
C ILE A 46 1.37 -9.23 -3.50
N ILE A 47 1.67 -8.08 -4.10
CA ILE A 47 2.25 -8.00 -5.44
C ILE A 47 3.76 -7.78 -5.39
N SER A 48 4.21 -6.99 -4.43
CA SER A 48 5.63 -6.79 -4.14
C SER A 48 5.83 -6.32 -2.70
N ALA A 49 7.03 -6.58 -2.18
CA ALA A 49 7.50 -6.06 -0.91
C ALA A 49 8.99 -5.73 -1.01
N ASN A 50 9.41 -4.61 -0.44
CA ASN A 50 10.80 -4.16 -0.40
C ASN A 50 10.99 -3.13 0.73
N ILE A 51 12.20 -3.00 1.24
CA ILE A 51 12.60 -1.96 2.20
C ILE A 51 12.41 -0.54 1.61
N ASN A 52 12.53 -0.39 0.29
CA ASN A 52 12.33 0.88 -0.41
C ASN A 52 10.93 0.98 -1.04
N GLY A 53 10.09 1.87 -0.52
CA GLY A 53 8.72 2.09 -1.01
C GLY A 53 8.65 2.52 -2.47
N SER A 54 9.64 3.28 -2.96
CA SER A 54 9.73 3.69 -4.36
C SER A 54 9.97 2.51 -5.30
N GLU A 55 10.72 1.48 -4.84
CA GLU A 55 10.90 0.26 -5.62
C GLU A 55 9.62 -0.58 -5.66
N VAL A 56 8.93 -0.71 -4.51
CA VAL A 56 7.63 -1.37 -4.43
C VAL A 56 6.63 -0.72 -5.39
N GLU A 57 6.55 0.61 -5.41
CA GLU A 57 5.68 1.34 -6.32
C GLU A 57 6.02 1.08 -7.79
N LYS A 58 7.31 1.21 -8.17
CA LYS A 58 7.77 0.96 -9.54
C LYS A 58 7.52 -0.47 -9.99
N THR A 59 7.87 -1.46 -9.16
CA THR A 59 7.69 -2.88 -9.47
C THR A 59 6.21 -3.23 -9.58
N THR A 60 5.37 -2.71 -8.68
CA THR A 60 3.93 -2.97 -8.71
C THR A 60 3.27 -2.32 -9.92
N SER A 61 3.62 -1.06 -10.21
CA SER A 61 3.13 -0.35 -11.39
C SER A 61 3.51 -1.05 -12.68
N LYS A 62 4.75 -1.55 -12.78
CA LYS A 62 5.21 -2.34 -13.94
C LYS A 62 4.44 -3.65 -14.10
N LYS A 63 4.08 -4.32 -13.00
CA LYS A 63 3.31 -5.57 -13.02
C LYS A 63 1.83 -5.38 -13.36
N LEU A 64 1.22 -4.29 -12.89
CA LEU A 64 -0.23 -4.03 -13.04
C LEU A 64 -0.57 -3.11 -14.22
N GLY A 65 0.41 -2.38 -14.76
CA GLY A 65 0.21 -1.40 -15.82
C GLY A 65 -0.45 -0.10 -15.36
N HIS A 66 -0.64 0.10 -14.05
CA HIS A 66 -1.27 1.28 -13.47
C HIS A 66 -0.83 1.50 -12.02
N GLN A 67 -1.08 2.71 -11.48
CA GLN A 67 -0.71 3.10 -10.11
C GLN A 67 -1.84 2.95 -9.07
N ASP A 68 -2.95 2.30 -9.42
CA ASP A 68 -4.09 2.09 -8.52
C ASP A 68 -3.97 0.80 -7.69
N PHE A 69 -3.18 0.86 -6.62
CA PHE A 69 -2.96 -0.24 -5.67
C PHE A 69 -2.69 0.29 -4.26
N PHE A 70 -2.94 -0.53 -3.24
CA PHE A 70 -2.71 -0.15 -1.85
C PHE A 70 -1.26 -0.45 -1.45
N ILE A 71 -0.52 0.53 -0.93
CA ILE A 71 0.79 0.33 -0.32
C ILE A 71 0.72 0.71 1.15
N PHE A 72 1.36 -0.08 2.01
CA PHE A 72 1.55 0.23 3.42
C PHE A 72 2.91 -0.27 3.92
N PHE A 73 3.34 0.21 5.08
CA PHE A 73 4.55 -0.26 5.73
C PHE A 73 4.19 -1.35 6.76
N ALA A 74 4.73 -2.54 6.56
CA ALA A 74 4.51 -3.70 7.43
C ALA A 74 5.44 -3.63 8.63
N GLU A 75 5.09 -2.75 9.57
CA GLU A 75 5.90 -2.49 10.76
C GLU A 75 5.94 -3.71 11.69
N LYS A 76 7.15 -4.00 12.20
CA LYS A 76 7.36 -4.92 13.32
C LYS A 76 8.18 -4.18 14.38
N GLY A 77 7.48 -3.75 15.43
CA GLY A 77 8.09 -3.02 16.54
C GLY A 77 9.21 -3.78 17.23
N ILE A 78 10.15 -3.03 17.80
CA ILE A 78 11.16 -3.54 18.73
C ILE A 78 10.44 -3.91 20.03
N HIS A 79 10.48 -5.17 20.45
CA HIS A 79 10.03 -5.52 21.79
C HIS A 79 11.02 -4.89 22.79
N VAL A 80 10.62 -3.81 23.44
CA VAL A 80 11.33 -3.29 24.61
C VAL A 80 10.72 -4.02 25.82
N TYR A 81 11.51 -4.87 26.47
CA TYR A 81 11.17 -5.49 27.76
C TYR A 81 11.79 -4.67 28.90
#